data_AF-A0A536VAE8-F1
#
_entry.id   AF-A0A536VAE8-F1
#
_cell.length_a   1.000
_cell.length_b   1.000
_cell.length_c   1.000
_cell.angle_alpha   90.00
_cell.angle_beta   90.00
_cell.angle_gamma   90.00
#
_symmetry.space_group_name_H-M   'P 1'
#
loop_
_entity.id
_entity.type
_entity.pdbx_description
1 polymer ?
#
loop_
_entity_poly.entity_id
_entity_poly.type
_entity_poly.pdbx_seq_one_letter_code
_entity_poly.pdbx_strand_id
1 'polypeptide(L)'
;LGTTSATAKAMAAKTALVLKDNAGVRIDPALLGATGPAILEVFFPGQEDGHIVADLIFGLANPSGKSPFTYPVDDQAFMEWAKSDPSAFPGVRDPLGQPEVTYKEGLNIGYRWYDANAITPAFPFGHGLSYTTFSMSNLSVTPKISDGTQPISIQFVLRNTGWPAYANG
;
A
#
# COMPACT_ATOMS: atom_id res chain seq x y z
N LEU A 1 2.83 12.68 25.18
CA LEU A 1 3.36 13.92 24.57
C LEU A 1 3.10 13.80 23.09
N GLY A 2 2.05 14.48 22.62
CA GLY A 2 1.30 14.12 21.42
C GLY A 2 1.80 14.76 20.13
N THR A 3 1.57 14.07 19.04
CA THR A 3 1.70 14.57 17.66
C THR A 3 0.30 14.76 17.05
N THR A 4 0.20 15.76 16.19
CA THR A 4 -1.03 16.39 15.67
C THR A 4 -1.64 15.64 14.48
N SER A 5 -2.98 15.58 14.45
CA SER A 5 -3.80 15.28 13.27
C SER A 5 -3.63 16.35 12.17
N ALA A 6 -3.96 16.05 10.91
CA ALA A 6 -4.04 17.02 9.80
C ALA A 6 -5.00 18.22 10.06
N THR A 7 -5.73 18.21 11.17
CA THR A 7 -6.57 19.32 11.70
C THR A 7 -5.93 20.08 12.87
N ALA A 8 -4.64 19.85 13.17
CA ALA A 8 -3.89 20.42 14.31
C ALA A 8 -4.46 20.06 15.71
N LYS A 9 -5.34 19.07 15.81
CA LYS A 9 -5.83 18.54 17.10
C LYS A 9 -4.95 17.37 17.56
N ALA A 10 -4.61 17.34 18.85
CA ALA A 10 -3.92 16.18 19.43
C ALA A 10 -4.77 14.92 19.25
N MET A 11 -4.19 13.87 18.68
CA MET A 11 -4.87 12.59 18.49
C MET A 11 -5.16 11.97 19.85
N ALA A 12 -6.40 11.52 20.08
CA ALA A 12 -6.73 10.79 21.30
C ALA A 12 -5.95 9.47 21.34
N ALA A 13 -5.60 9.00 22.54
CA ALA A 13 -4.73 7.83 22.78
C ALA A 13 -5.18 6.52 22.09
N LYS A 14 -6.39 6.47 21.55
CA LYS A 14 -6.89 5.42 20.66
C LYS A 14 -7.66 6.07 19.52
N THR A 15 -7.06 6.13 18.34
CA THR A 15 -7.70 6.68 17.15
C THR A 15 -7.63 5.66 16.02
N ALA A 16 -8.75 5.46 15.32
CA ALA A 16 -8.81 4.78 14.04
C ALA A 16 -9.06 5.83 12.96
N LEU A 17 -8.25 5.79 11.89
CA LEU A 17 -8.40 6.63 10.70
C LEU A 17 -8.95 5.75 9.58
N VAL A 18 -10.14 6.09 9.08
CA VAL A 18 -10.73 5.43 7.91
C VAL A 18 -10.48 6.30 6.70
N LEU A 19 -9.72 5.78 5.75
CA LEU A 19 -9.39 6.45 4.49
C LEU A 19 -10.41 6.07 3.42
N LYS A 20 -10.87 7.09 2.71
CA LYS A 20 -11.86 7.01 1.62
C LYS A 20 -11.37 7.89 0.49
N ASP A 21 -10.60 7.30 -0.41
CA ASP A 21 -10.00 7.99 -1.53
C ASP A 21 -10.15 7.22 -2.85
N ASN A 22 -9.80 7.90 -3.95
CA ASN A 22 -9.83 7.34 -5.29
C ASN A 22 -8.47 6.80 -5.74
N ALA A 23 -7.41 7.03 -4.97
CA ALA A 23 -6.04 6.79 -5.35
C ALA A 23 -5.14 6.88 -4.12
N GLY A 24 -3.96 6.26 -4.22
CA GLY A 24 -2.96 6.33 -3.17
C GLY A 24 -2.60 7.75 -2.79
N VAL A 25 -2.90 8.10 -1.55
CA VAL A 25 -2.48 9.36 -0.94
C VAL A 25 -1.07 9.24 -0.39
N ARG A 26 -0.38 10.39 -0.30
CA ARG A 26 0.86 10.47 0.46
C ARG A 26 0.53 10.38 1.94
N ILE A 27 1.34 9.64 2.70
CA ILE A 27 1.12 9.47 4.13
C ILE A 27 2.03 10.43 4.90
N ASP A 28 1.42 11.29 5.70
CA ASP A 28 2.12 12.16 6.64
C ASP A 28 2.93 11.28 7.63
N PRO A 29 4.25 11.52 7.78
CA PRO A 29 5.08 10.82 8.76
C PRO A 29 4.50 10.79 10.18
N ALA A 30 3.74 11.81 10.59
CA ALA A 30 3.10 11.87 11.91
C ALA A 30 2.03 10.80 12.14
N LEU A 31 1.51 10.18 11.06
CA LEU A 31 0.56 9.07 11.13
C LEU A 31 1.23 7.69 11.21
N LEU A 32 2.56 7.63 11.07
CA LEU A 32 3.32 6.38 11.04
C LEU A 32 3.88 6.01 12.42
N GLY A 33 4.16 4.72 12.59
CA GLY A 33 4.79 4.18 13.79
C GLY A 33 3.81 3.91 14.95
N ALA A 34 4.37 3.52 16.10
CA ALA A 34 3.61 3.00 17.24
C ALA A 34 2.67 4.02 17.90
N THR A 35 2.87 5.32 17.66
CA THR A 35 2.02 6.40 18.17
C THR A 35 0.96 6.86 17.17
N GLY A 36 1.01 6.35 15.92
CA GLY A 36 0.04 6.64 14.88
C GLY A 36 -1.31 5.93 15.12
N PRO A 37 -2.37 6.36 14.42
CA PRO A 37 -3.66 5.68 14.48
C PRO A 37 -3.60 4.29 13.84
N ALA A 38 -4.59 3.46 14.13
CA ALA A 38 -4.90 2.34 13.25
C ALA A 38 -5.49 2.89 11.95
N ILE A 39 -4.94 2.53 10.79
CA ILE A 39 -5.39 3.03 9.50
C ILE A 39 -6.15 1.92 8.76
N LEU A 40 -7.37 2.24 8.31
CA LEU A 40 -8.21 1.36 7.49
C LEU A 40 -8.50 2.04 6.16
N GLU A 41 -7.94 1.51 5.08
CA GLU A 41 -8.24 1.93 3.72
C GLU A 41 -9.49 1.20 3.19
N VAL A 42 -10.50 1.94 2.75
CA VAL A 42 -11.72 1.36 2.16
C VAL A 42 -12.04 1.88 0.76
N PHE A 43 -11.21 2.76 0.19
CA PHE A 43 -11.39 3.35 -1.14
C PHE A 43 -12.80 3.91 -1.33
N PHE A 44 -13.52 3.39 -2.32
CA PHE A 44 -14.93 3.62 -2.58
C PHE A 44 -15.74 2.36 -2.25
N PRO A 45 -16.19 2.19 -1.00
CA PRO A 45 -16.88 0.97 -0.56
C PRO A 45 -18.33 0.87 -1.06
N GLY A 46 -18.80 1.82 -1.88
CA GLY A 46 -20.15 1.85 -2.43
C GLY A 46 -21.22 2.15 -1.38
N GLN A 47 -22.45 1.72 -1.64
CA GLN A 47 -23.61 2.03 -0.79
C GLN A 47 -23.56 1.37 0.61
N GLU A 48 -22.82 0.28 0.76
CA GLU A 48 -22.71 -0.50 2.00
C GLU A 48 -21.56 -0.03 2.91
N ASP A 49 -20.98 1.14 2.62
CA ASP A 49 -19.85 1.76 3.33
C ASP A 49 -19.95 1.64 4.85
N GLY A 50 -21.07 2.10 5.42
CA GLY A 50 -21.27 2.12 6.87
C GLY A 50 -21.23 0.72 7.50
N HIS A 51 -21.81 -0.28 6.85
CA HIS A 51 -21.85 -1.65 7.35
C HIS A 51 -20.45 -2.30 7.29
N ILE A 52 -19.78 -2.21 6.14
CA ILE A 52 -18.47 -2.83 5.95
C ILE A 52 -17.43 -2.21 6.89
N VAL A 53 -17.42 -0.88 7.02
CA VAL A 53 -16.48 -0.19 7.93
C VAL A 53 -16.74 -0.58 9.39
N ALA A 54 -17.99 -0.64 9.81
CA ALA A 54 -18.34 -1.05 11.18
C ALA A 54 -17.92 -2.50 11.46
N ASP A 55 -18.24 -3.43 10.56
CA ASP A 55 -17.90 -4.84 10.72
C ASP A 55 -16.40 -5.06 10.85
N LEU A 56 -15.60 -4.33 10.07
CA LEU A 56 -14.14 -4.37 10.20
C LEU A 56 -13.68 -3.77 11.53
N ILE A 57 -14.04 -2.52 11.84
CA ILE A 57 -13.58 -1.83 13.07
C ILE A 57 -13.93 -2.61 14.34
N PHE A 58 -15.11 -3.24 14.40
CA PHE A 58 -15.55 -4.04 15.54
C PHE A 58 -15.09 -5.50 15.50
N GLY A 59 -14.37 -5.90 14.47
CA GLY A 59 -13.81 -7.25 14.34
C GLY A 59 -14.81 -8.32 13.90
N LEU A 60 -16.04 -7.95 13.54
CA LEU A 60 -17.06 -8.87 13.02
C LEU A 60 -16.65 -9.48 11.66
N ALA A 61 -15.78 -8.78 10.92
CA ALA A 61 -15.08 -9.29 9.75
C ALA A 61 -13.57 -9.08 9.89
N ASN A 62 -12.77 -9.99 9.31
CA ASN A 62 -11.32 -9.87 9.31
C ASN A 62 -10.85 -9.16 8.03
N PRO A 63 -10.08 -8.05 8.12
CA PRO A 63 -9.53 -7.40 6.94
C PRO A 63 -8.58 -8.35 6.21
N SER A 64 -8.79 -8.47 4.91
CA SER A 64 -8.01 -9.36 4.03
C SER A 64 -7.46 -8.66 2.78
N GLY A 65 -7.86 -7.40 2.54
CA GLY A 65 -7.37 -6.59 1.43
C GLY A 65 -5.86 -6.39 1.48
N LYS A 66 -5.24 -6.33 0.30
CA LYS A 66 -3.82 -5.98 0.10
C LYS A 66 -3.75 -4.81 -0.87
N SER A 67 -2.90 -3.84 -0.57
CA SER A 67 -2.78 -2.62 -1.36
C SER A 67 -2.39 -2.94 -2.81
N PRO A 68 -3.12 -2.42 -3.82
CA PRO A 68 -2.80 -2.62 -5.22
C PRO A 68 -1.72 -1.65 -5.75
N PHE A 69 -1.22 -0.73 -4.92
CA PHE A 69 -0.13 0.20 -5.25
C PHE A 69 0.72 0.52 -4.01
N THR A 70 1.78 1.32 -4.19
CA THR A 70 2.67 1.74 -3.10
C THR A 70 2.26 3.11 -2.57
N TYR A 71 2.09 3.23 -1.25
CA TYR A 71 1.82 4.50 -0.57
C TYR A 71 3.16 5.16 -0.19
N PRO A 72 3.50 6.34 -0.75
CA PRO A 72 4.69 7.05 -0.35
C PRO A 72 4.55 7.68 1.04
N VAL A 73 5.68 7.79 1.75
CA VAL A 73 5.82 8.81 2.80
C VAL A 73 5.80 10.17 2.11
N ASP A 74 5.20 11.19 2.73
CA ASP A 74 5.32 12.55 2.24
C ASP A 74 6.80 12.92 2.05
N ASP A 75 7.13 13.70 1.02
CA ASP A 75 8.48 13.97 0.50
C ASP A 75 9.26 12.83 -0.21
N GLN A 76 8.84 11.56 -0.11
CA GLN A 76 9.53 10.41 -0.74
C GLN A 76 8.79 9.81 -1.93
N ALA A 77 7.86 10.57 -2.51
CA ALA A 77 7.02 10.07 -3.60
C ALA A 77 7.75 10.05 -4.94
N PHE A 78 7.46 9.04 -5.77
CA PHE A 78 7.86 9.00 -7.19
C PHE A 78 7.64 10.34 -7.91
N MET A 79 6.53 11.02 -7.62
CA MET A 79 6.19 12.29 -8.25
C MET A 79 7.13 13.44 -7.87
N GLU A 80 7.84 13.40 -6.74
CA GLU A 80 8.87 14.38 -6.40
C GLU A 80 10.08 14.23 -7.34
N TRP A 81 10.50 12.98 -7.56
CA TRP A 81 11.53 12.68 -8.55
C TRP A 81 11.10 13.07 -9.96
N ALA A 82 9.89 12.70 -10.40
CA ALA A 82 9.42 12.99 -11.75
C ALA A 82 9.33 14.50 -12.02
N LYS A 83 8.93 15.30 -11.02
CA LYS A 83 8.86 16.77 -11.12
C LYS A 83 10.21 17.47 -11.13
N SER A 84 11.28 16.79 -10.69
CA SER A 84 12.64 17.36 -10.75
C SER A 84 13.14 17.55 -12.19
N ASP A 85 12.49 16.90 -13.15
CA ASP A 85 12.80 16.98 -14.57
C ASP A 85 11.53 17.27 -15.38
N PRO A 86 11.36 18.50 -15.90
CA PRO A 86 10.15 18.89 -16.64
C PRO A 86 9.83 18.00 -17.84
N SER A 87 10.82 17.34 -18.46
CA SER A 87 10.54 16.43 -19.57
C SER A 87 9.91 15.11 -19.11
N ALA A 88 10.09 14.72 -17.85
CA ALA A 88 9.44 13.55 -17.25
C ALA A 88 8.05 13.89 -16.71
N PHE A 89 7.92 15.02 -16.03
CA PHE A 89 6.61 15.54 -15.62
C PHE A 89 6.65 17.05 -15.37
N PRO A 90 5.68 17.84 -15.89
CA PRO A 90 4.47 17.42 -16.61
C PRO A 90 4.68 17.19 -18.13
N GLY A 91 5.90 17.29 -18.63
CA GLY A 91 6.24 17.26 -20.05
C GLY A 91 6.73 18.62 -20.55
N VAL A 92 7.36 18.60 -21.73
CA VAL A 92 7.85 19.78 -22.45
C VAL A 92 7.13 19.90 -23.79
N ARG A 93 7.39 20.98 -24.55
CA ARG A 93 6.95 21.07 -25.95
C ARG A 93 8.07 20.62 -26.88
N ASP A 94 7.74 19.81 -27.87
CA ASP A 94 8.64 19.46 -28.96
C ASP A 94 8.91 20.67 -29.88
N PRO A 95 9.81 20.58 -30.88
CA PRO A 95 10.08 21.66 -31.83
C PRO A 95 8.89 22.10 -32.68
N LEU A 96 7.84 21.28 -32.79
CA LEU A 96 6.58 21.58 -33.47
C LEU A 96 5.53 22.17 -32.51
N GLY A 97 5.90 22.38 -31.24
CA GLY A 97 5.05 22.90 -30.19
C GLY A 97 4.08 21.89 -29.58
N GLN A 98 4.17 20.59 -29.88
CA GLN A 98 3.30 19.55 -29.32
C GLN A 98 3.76 19.13 -27.92
N PRO A 99 2.85 18.78 -26.99
CA PRO A 99 3.22 18.27 -25.68
C PRO A 99 3.90 16.91 -25.80
N GLU A 100 5.05 16.76 -25.17
CA GLU A 100 5.86 15.55 -25.16
C GLU A 100 6.29 15.22 -23.71
N VAL A 101 6.18 13.94 -23.35
CA VAL A 101 6.61 13.39 -22.06
C VAL A 101 7.58 12.24 -22.31
N THR A 102 8.76 12.31 -21.71
CA THR A 102 9.74 11.22 -21.71
C THR A 102 9.58 10.39 -20.44
N TYR A 103 9.26 9.11 -20.59
CA TYR A 103 9.12 8.16 -19.48
C TYR A 103 10.51 7.72 -18.98
N LYS A 104 11.17 8.60 -18.22
CA LYS A 104 12.54 8.43 -17.75
C LYS A 104 12.68 7.28 -16.74
N GLU A 105 11.59 6.87 -16.11
CA GLU A 105 11.52 5.76 -15.17
C GLU A 105 11.58 4.39 -15.86
N GLY A 106 11.31 4.32 -17.16
CA GLY A 106 11.28 3.07 -17.91
C GLY A 106 10.36 2.04 -17.27
N LEU A 107 10.89 0.85 -16.94
CA LEU A 107 10.12 -0.24 -16.31
C LEU A 107 10.03 -0.14 -14.78
N ASN A 108 10.70 0.85 -14.18
CA ASN A 108 10.68 1.11 -12.75
C ASN A 108 9.44 1.92 -12.40
N ILE A 109 8.26 1.30 -12.51
CA ILE A 109 6.96 1.91 -12.23
C ILE A 109 6.37 1.31 -10.95
N GLY A 110 5.72 2.15 -10.13
CA GLY A 110 5.13 1.72 -8.87
C GLY A 110 6.18 1.19 -7.90
N TYR A 111 5.94 0.04 -7.28
CA TYR A 111 6.84 -0.56 -6.29
C TYR A 111 8.26 -0.78 -6.81
N ARG A 112 8.43 -1.05 -8.11
CA ARG A 112 9.74 -1.27 -8.74
C ARG A 112 10.63 -0.03 -8.67
N TRP A 113 10.04 1.16 -8.70
CA TRP A 113 10.79 2.40 -8.53
C TRP A 113 11.37 2.50 -7.12
N TYR A 114 10.57 2.17 -6.10
CA TYR A 114 11.02 2.18 -4.70
C TYR A 114 12.11 1.13 -4.47
N ASP A 115 11.94 -0.08 -5.00
CA ASP A 115 12.95 -1.14 -4.93
C ASP A 115 14.27 -0.72 -5.61
N ALA A 116 14.20 -0.17 -6.82
CA ALA A 116 15.36 0.25 -7.60
C ALA A 116 16.15 1.40 -6.95
N ASN A 117 15.47 2.25 -6.17
CA ASN A 117 16.07 3.41 -5.51
C ASN A 117 16.32 3.18 -4.01
N ALA A 118 16.06 1.97 -3.48
CA ALA A 118 16.17 1.64 -2.06
C ALA A 118 15.40 2.60 -1.12
N ILE A 119 14.21 3.05 -1.56
CA ILE A 119 13.34 3.94 -0.79
C ILE A 119 12.29 3.10 -0.06
N THR A 120 12.16 3.30 1.26
CA THR A 120 11.14 2.58 2.05
C THR A 120 9.82 3.36 2.00
N PRO A 121 8.75 2.81 1.38
CA PRO A 121 7.46 3.47 1.36
C PRO A 121 6.75 3.40 2.71
N ALA A 122 5.70 4.22 2.90
CA ALA A 122 4.84 4.14 4.08
C ALA A 122 4.12 2.79 4.15
N PHE A 123 3.53 2.37 3.03
CA PHE A 123 2.96 1.03 2.85
C PHE A 123 3.34 0.48 1.47
N PRO A 124 4.07 -0.65 1.38
CA PRO A 124 4.49 -1.20 0.10
C PRO A 124 3.32 -1.81 -0.69
N PHE A 125 3.53 -2.04 -1.98
CA PHE A 125 2.62 -2.85 -2.80
C PHE A 125 2.38 -4.22 -2.15
N GLY A 126 1.12 -4.67 -2.16
CA GLY A 126 0.73 -5.92 -1.51
C GLY A 126 0.68 -5.87 0.02
N HIS A 127 0.94 -4.71 0.66
CA HIS A 127 0.79 -4.57 2.10
C HIS A 127 -0.68 -4.66 2.53
N GLY A 128 -0.92 -5.30 3.65
CA GLY A 128 -2.22 -5.30 4.32
C GLY A 128 -2.16 -6.22 5.53
N LEU A 129 -2.73 -5.77 6.63
CA LEU A 129 -2.77 -6.53 7.88
C LEU A 129 -4.02 -7.42 7.94
N SER A 130 -4.06 -8.28 8.95
CA SER A 130 -5.20 -9.11 9.32
C SER A 130 -5.30 -9.11 10.85
N TYR A 131 -6.48 -9.40 11.39
CA TYR A 131 -6.63 -9.61 12.85
C TYR A 131 -6.02 -10.94 13.34
N THR A 132 -5.53 -11.77 12.43
CA THR A 132 -4.73 -12.96 12.75
C THR A 132 -3.38 -12.93 12.03
N THR A 133 -2.50 -13.85 12.39
CA THR A 133 -1.21 -14.05 11.76
C THR A 133 -1.18 -15.33 10.94
N PHE A 134 -0.32 -15.34 9.92
CA PHE A 134 -0.12 -16.51 9.06
C PHE A 134 1.36 -16.88 9.01
N SER A 135 1.65 -18.18 8.94
CA SER A 135 2.97 -18.72 8.65
C SER A 135 2.97 -19.48 7.33
N MET A 136 4.05 -19.34 6.56
CA MET A 136 4.28 -20.08 5.32
C MET A 136 5.42 -21.09 5.53
N SER A 137 5.25 -22.32 5.06
CA SER A 137 6.26 -23.39 5.18
C SER A 137 6.24 -24.33 3.98
N ASN A 138 7.22 -25.24 3.88
CA ASN A 138 7.29 -26.27 2.83
C ASN A 138 7.24 -25.69 1.40
N LEU A 139 8.01 -24.63 1.14
CA LEU A 139 8.14 -24.06 -0.21
C LEU A 139 8.74 -25.10 -1.16
N SER A 140 8.07 -25.34 -2.28
CA SER A 140 8.49 -26.21 -3.36
C SER A 140 8.36 -25.47 -4.69
N VAL A 141 9.39 -25.58 -5.54
CA VAL A 141 9.47 -24.93 -6.84
C VAL A 141 9.83 -25.98 -7.88
N THR A 142 9.01 -26.09 -8.93
CA THR A 142 9.17 -27.07 -10.00
C THR A 142 9.00 -26.41 -11.37
N PRO A 143 9.97 -26.52 -12.29
CA PRO A 143 11.29 -27.16 -12.10
C PRO A 143 12.22 -26.28 -11.23
N LYS A 144 13.22 -26.90 -10.58
CA LYS A 144 14.21 -26.18 -9.76
C LYS A 144 15.14 -25.28 -10.56
N ILE A 145 15.31 -25.60 -11.84
CA ILE A 145 16.11 -24.86 -12.81
C ILE A 145 15.21 -24.64 -14.03
N SER A 146 15.18 -23.42 -14.55
CA SER A 146 14.39 -23.04 -15.71
C SER A 146 15.23 -22.16 -16.63
N ASP A 147 15.06 -22.34 -17.93
CA ASP A 147 15.56 -21.45 -18.98
C ASP A 147 14.53 -20.37 -19.34
N GLY A 148 13.41 -20.31 -18.61
CA GLY A 148 12.32 -19.36 -18.85
C GLY A 148 11.34 -19.77 -19.95
N THR A 149 11.50 -20.95 -20.55
CA THR A 149 10.63 -21.39 -21.67
C THR A 149 9.41 -22.20 -21.24
N GLN A 150 9.40 -22.69 -19.99
CA GLN A 150 8.30 -23.48 -19.42
C GLN A 150 7.76 -22.84 -18.13
N PRO A 151 6.45 -23.03 -17.83
CA PRO A 151 5.88 -22.54 -16.58
C PRO A 151 6.59 -23.09 -15.34
N ILE A 152 6.71 -22.25 -14.31
CA ILE A 152 7.21 -22.63 -13.00
C ILE A 152 6.01 -22.79 -12.05
N SER A 153 5.91 -23.95 -11.40
CA SER A 153 4.95 -24.21 -10.32
C SER A 153 5.59 -23.91 -8.98
N ILE A 154 4.93 -23.08 -8.17
CA ILE A 154 5.35 -22.73 -6.80
C ILE A 154 4.24 -23.18 -5.84
N GLN A 155 4.59 -23.96 -4.83
CA GLN A 155 3.68 -24.48 -3.82
C GLN A 155 4.25 -24.25 -2.42
N PHE A 156 3.40 -23.94 -1.46
CA PHE A 156 3.76 -23.82 -0.05
C PHE A 156 2.52 -24.10 0.82
N VAL A 157 2.75 -24.40 2.09
CA VAL A 157 1.70 -24.54 3.10
C VAL A 157 1.48 -23.21 3.79
N LEU A 158 0.24 -22.72 3.80
CA LEU A 158 -0.19 -21.53 4.55
C LEU A 158 -0.98 -21.97 5.79
N ARG A 159 -0.59 -21.49 6.97
CA ARG A 159 -1.28 -21.80 8.24
C ARG A 159 -1.67 -20.52 8.96
N ASN A 160 -2.92 -20.44 9.40
CA ASN A 160 -3.37 -19.45 10.38
C ASN A 160 -2.78 -19.82 11.76
N THR A 161 -2.01 -18.91 12.36
CA THR A 161 -1.29 -19.12 13.61
C THR A 161 -1.76 -18.22 14.75
N GLY A 162 -2.59 -17.22 14.48
CA GLY A 162 -3.22 -16.39 15.51
C GLY A 162 -4.54 -16.96 16.00
N TRP A 163 -5.21 -16.24 16.89
CA TRP A 163 -6.58 -16.59 17.26
C TRP A 163 -7.54 -16.36 16.09
N PRO A 164 -8.54 -17.24 15.89
CA PRO A 164 -9.58 -16.98 14.91
C PRO A 164 -10.25 -15.63 15.25
N ALA A 165 -10.22 -14.69 14.32
CA ALA A 165 -11.12 -13.56 14.36
C ALA A 165 -12.54 -14.13 14.15
N TYR A 166 -13.27 -14.26 15.26
CA TYR A 166 -14.62 -14.81 15.39
C TYR A 166 -14.78 -16.31 15.10
N ALA A 167 -14.99 -17.06 16.19
CA ALA A 167 -15.89 -18.21 16.23
C ALA A 167 -17.11 -17.77 17.05
N ASN A 168 -18.27 -17.54 16.41
CA ASN A 168 -19.62 -17.65 17.00
C ASN A 168 -20.68 -17.21 15.98
N GLY A 169 -21.64 -18.10 15.69
CA GLY A 169 -22.83 -17.86 14.86
C GLY A 169 -23.17 -19.06 14.00
#